data_AF-X1LMQ8-F1
#
_entry.id   AF-X1LMQ8-F1
#
_cell.length_a   1.000
_cell.length_b   1.000
_cell.length_c   1.000
_cell.angle_alpha   90.00
_cell.angle_beta   90.00
_cell.angle_gamma   90.00
#
_symmetry.space_group_name_H-M   'P 1'
#
loop_
_entity.id
_entity.type
_entity.pdbx_description
1 polymer ?
#
loop_
_entity_poly.entity_id
_entity_poly.type
_entity_poly.pdbx_seq_one_letter_code
_entity_poly.pdbx_strand_id
1 'polypeptide(L)'
;MGSLMEFRKSLTDTLRKEDGQIALILAFAFLALLGAIGGSFLYRMRLEQRAASNYQDSVKAYYLAEAGIERATAELRNDNNEYDDLYESWALGFEETWEEGKYRVYYEEKEESKERLGIFDEAAKININTAGINTYNDGWTPYEISLSAIEVLNKKLSSDVIKAIIVYRY
;
A
#
# COMPACT_ATOMS: atom_id res chain seq x y z
N MET A 1 43.31 74.09 20.70
CA MET A 1 43.74 72.74 20.27
C MET A 1 42.94 71.59 20.93
N GLY A 2 42.29 71.78 22.10
CA GLY A 2 41.54 70.72 22.79
C GLY A 2 40.15 70.34 22.22
N SER A 3 39.42 71.29 21.64
CA SER A 3 38.03 71.06 21.16
C SER A 3 37.93 70.06 19.97
N LEU A 4 38.93 70.04 19.09
CA LEU A 4 38.98 69.12 17.95
C LEU A 4 39.32 67.67 18.37
N MET A 5 40.00 67.53 19.51
CA MET A 5 40.40 66.23 20.08
C MET A 5 39.24 65.58 20.85
N GLU A 6 38.46 66.39 21.58
CA GLU A 6 37.20 66.00 22.22
C GLU A 6 36.16 65.51 21.20
N PHE A 7 35.99 66.22 20.08
CA PHE A 7 35.04 65.86 19.03
C PHE A 7 35.42 64.55 18.32
N ARG A 8 36.71 64.35 18.04
CA ARG A 8 37.22 63.09 17.49
C ARG A 8 36.96 61.91 18.44
N LYS A 9 37.23 62.10 19.73
CA LYS A 9 37.02 61.06 20.74
C LYS A 9 35.54 60.70 20.89
N SER A 10 34.65 61.70 20.88
CA SER A 10 33.19 61.50 20.89
C SER A 10 32.67 60.75 19.67
N LEU A 11 33.14 61.09 18.46
CA LEU A 11 32.77 60.35 17.24
C LEU A 11 33.26 58.89 17.28
N THR A 12 34.48 58.67 17.78
CA THR A 12 35.05 57.32 17.87
C THR A 12 34.33 56.46 18.91
N ASP A 13 33.94 57.05 20.05
CA ASP A 13 33.13 56.36 21.08
C ASP A 13 31.69 56.11 20.63
N THR A 14 31.12 56.96 19.76
CA THR A 14 29.78 56.77 19.20
C THR A 14 29.77 55.65 18.17
N LEU A 15 30.74 55.64 17.23
CA LEU A 15 30.94 54.55 16.26
C LEU A 15 31.21 53.21 16.95
N ARG A 16 32.07 53.20 17.98
CA ARG A 16 32.35 51.99 18.78
C ARG A 16 31.14 51.48 19.57
N LYS A 17 30.16 52.35 19.87
CA LYS A 17 28.89 51.97 20.50
C LYS A 17 27.90 51.35 19.49
N GLU A 18 27.96 51.79 18.23
CA GLU A 18 27.15 51.28 17.12
C GLU A 18 27.68 49.94 16.58
N ASP A 19 29.00 49.71 16.59
CA ASP A 19 29.63 48.45 16.16
C ASP A 19 29.06 47.23 16.91
N GLY A 20 28.80 47.38 18.22
CA GLY A 20 28.18 46.33 19.03
C GLY A 20 26.72 46.06 18.68
N GLN A 21 25.98 47.09 18.24
CA GLN A 21 24.59 46.94 17.79
C GLN A 21 24.52 46.30 16.41
N ILE A 22 25.40 46.68 15.49
CA ILE A 22 25.51 46.10 14.15
C ILE A 22 25.93 44.63 14.25
N ALA A 23 26.91 44.31 15.09
CA ALA A 23 27.33 42.93 15.34
C ALA A 23 26.19 42.07 15.91
N LEU A 24 25.36 42.62 16.80
CA LEU A 24 24.22 41.92 17.37
C LEU A 24 23.13 41.64 16.31
N ILE A 25 22.80 42.62 15.47
CA ILE A 25 21.84 42.45 14.36
C ILE A 25 22.36 41.37 13.40
N LEU A 26 23.65 41.41 13.06
CA LEU A 26 24.28 40.41 12.19
C LEU A 26 24.19 39.01 12.81
N ALA A 27 24.49 38.88 14.11
CA ALA A 27 24.39 37.61 14.83
C ALA A 27 22.96 37.05 14.81
N PHE A 28 21.94 37.88 15.04
CA PHE A 28 20.54 37.46 14.93
C PHE A 28 20.16 37.07 13.49
N ALA A 29 20.64 37.79 12.48
CA ALA A 29 20.41 37.44 11.09
C ALA A 29 21.03 36.07 10.74
N PHE A 30 22.24 35.78 11.22
CA PHE A 30 22.87 34.47 11.07
C PHE A 30 22.12 33.38 11.83
N LEU A 31 21.69 33.63 13.06
CA LEU A 31 20.90 32.68 13.85
C LEU A 31 19.54 32.40 13.19
N ALA A 32 18.88 33.42 12.65
CA ALA A 32 17.62 33.27 11.92
C ALA A 32 17.83 32.43 10.64
N LEU A 33 18.91 32.67 9.90
CA LEU A 33 19.26 31.90 8.71
C LEU A 33 19.55 30.42 9.07
N LEU A 34 20.36 30.17 10.10
CA LEU A 34 20.65 28.83 10.59
C LEU A 34 19.38 28.12 11.09
N GLY A 35 18.49 28.85 11.78
CA GLY A 35 17.21 28.34 12.24
C GLY A 35 16.30 27.93 11.07
N ALA A 36 16.24 28.74 10.00
CA ALA A 36 15.48 28.43 8.81
C ALA A 36 16.02 27.18 8.10
N ILE A 37 17.35 27.07 7.93
CA ILE A 37 18.00 25.92 7.31
C ILE A 37 17.80 24.67 8.17
N GLY A 38 18.05 24.76 9.48
CA GLY A 38 17.88 23.66 10.43
C GLY A 38 16.44 23.16 10.48
N GLY A 39 15.47 24.08 10.51
CA GLY A 39 14.04 23.74 10.48
C GLY A 39 13.64 23.00 9.20
N SER A 40 14.05 23.50 8.04
CA SER A 40 13.81 22.84 6.74
C SER A 40 14.46 21.45 6.67
N PHE A 41 15.68 21.32 7.18
CA PHE A 41 16.40 20.04 7.24
C PHE A 41 15.69 19.02 8.13
N LEU A 42 15.29 19.41 9.35
CA LEU A 42 14.56 18.53 10.26
C LEU A 42 13.21 18.08 9.67
N TYR A 43 12.52 18.97 8.97
CA TYR A 43 11.28 18.62 8.28
C TYR A 43 11.51 17.58 7.18
N ARG A 44 12.53 17.78 6.33
CA ARG A 44 12.92 16.82 5.29
C ARG A 44 13.32 15.46 5.88
N MET A 45 14.10 15.45 6.94
CA MET A 45 14.55 14.21 7.58
C MET A 45 13.38 13.40 8.15
N ARG A 46 12.34 14.05 8.67
CA ARG A 46 11.11 13.35 9.11
C ARG A 46 10.34 12.72 7.95
N LEU A 47 10.30 13.38 6.79
CA LEU A 47 9.67 12.80 5.59
C LEU A 47 10.46 11.59 5.11
N GLU A 48 11.79 11.71 5.04
CA GLU A 48 12.66 10.61 4.63
C GLU A 48 12.55 9.41 5.56
N GLN A 49 12.49 9.64 6.88
CA GLN A 49 12.31 8.58 7.86
C GLN A 49 10.97 7.86 7.69
N ARG A 50 9.88 8.58 7.38
CA ARG A 50 8.58 7.98 7.08
C ARG A 50 8.62 7.18 5.78
N ALA A 51 9.26 7.71 4.73
CA ALA A 51 9.41 7.02 3.46
C ALA A 51 10.22 5.71 3.64
N ALA A 52 11.32 5.76 4.40
CA ALA A 52 12.13 4.60 4.73
C ALA A 52 11.35 3.54 5.53
N SER A 53 10.58 3.96 6.54
CA SER A 53 9.72 3.05 7.31
C SER A 53 8.66 2.40 6.42
N ASN A 54 7.94 3.19 5.61
CA ASN A 54 6.93 2.66 4.70
C ASN A 54 7.52 1.68 3.67
N TYR A 55 8.73 1.96 3.19
CA TYR A 55 9.44 1.07 2.29
C TYR A 55 9.87 -0.23 2.99
N GLN A 56 10.36 -0.14 4.22
CA GLN A 56 10.68 -1.33 5.01
C GLN A 56 9.43 -2.20 5.23
N ASP A 57 8.31 -1.59 5.60
CA ASP A 57 7.04 -2.27 5.82
C ASP A 57 6.50 -2.89 4.52
N SER A 58 6.64 -2.21 3.38
CA SER A 58 6.20 -2.77 2.09
C SER A 58 7.03 -3.97 1.65
N VAL A 59 8.35 -3.92 1.85
CA VAL A 59 9.25 -5.06 1.58
C VAL A 59 8.90 -6.25 2.47
N LYS A 60 8.65 -6.00 3.77
CA LYS A 60 8.20 -7.05 4.70
C LYS A 60 6.88 -7.67 4.26
N ALA A 61 5.88 -6.83 3.92
CA ALA A 61 4.58 -7.30 3.46
C ALA A 61 4.70 -8.13 2.17
N TYR A 62 5.57 -7.71 1.24
CA TYR A 62 5.83 -8.44 0.00
C TYR A 62 6.38 -9.84 0.27
N TYR A 63 7.47 -9.96 1.05
CA TYR A 63 8.05 -11.26 1.36
C TYR A 63 7.14 -12.14 2.20
N LEU A 64 6.32 -11.55 3.06
CA LEU A 64 5.31 -12.29 3.80
C LEU A 64 4.23 -12.86 2.87
N ALA A 65 3.79 -12.09 1.86
CA ALA A 65 2.87 -12.58 0.84
C ALA A 65 3.49 -13.70 0.00
N GLU A 66 4.75 -13.56 -0.40
CA GLU A 66 5.51 -14.59 -1.13
C GLU A 66 5.64 -15.88 -0.30
N ALA A 67 5.97 -15.77 0.99
CA ALA A 67 6.01 -16.90 1.90
C ALA A 67 4.63 -17.58 2.03
N GLY A 68 3.54 -16.81 2.04
CA GLY A 68 2.17 -17.33 2.02
C GLY A 68 1.85 -18.12 0.75
N ILE A 69 2.31 -17.66 -0.42
CA ILE A 69 2.16 -18.36 -1.71
C ILE A 69 2.94 -19.68 -1.70
N GLU A 70 4.19 -19.67 -1.23
CA GLU A 70 5.02 -20.88 -1.16
C GLU A 70 4.43 -21.89 -0.16
N ARG A 71 3.93 -21.41 0.99
CA ARG A 71 3.24 -22.24 1.98
C ARG A 71 1.97 -22.87 1.41
N ALA A 72 1.18 -22.12 0.66
CA ALA A 72 -0.01 -22.63 -0.03
C ALA A 72 0.35 -23.64 -1.13
N THR A 73 1.39 -23.37 -1.90
CA THR A 73 1.89 -24.28 -2.95
C THR A 73 2.38 -25.60 -2.35
N ALA A 74 3.09 -25.54 -1.22
CA ALA A 74 3.51 -26.74 -0.50
C ALA A 74 2.32 -27.55 0.04
N GLU A 75 1.28 -26.88 0.56
CA GLU A 75 0.04 -27.53 0.99
C GLU A 75 -0.61 -28.31 -0.17
N LEU A 76 -0.84 -27.63 -1.30
CA LEU A 76 -1.46 -28.23 -2.48
C LEU A 76 -0.62 -29.35 -3.12
N ARG A 77 0.71 -29.29 -3.02
CA ARG A 77 1.59 -30.37 -3.48
C ARG A 77 1.57 -31.59 -2.57
N ASN A 78 1.31 -31.38 -1.29
CA ASN A 78 1.22 -32.46 -0.31
C ASN A 78 -0.16 -33.11 -0.30
N ASP A 79 -1.15 -32.45 -0.88
CA ASP A 79 -2.43 -33.05 -1.20
C ASP A 79 -2.28 -34.04 -2.36
N ASN A 80 -2.68 -35.29 -2.12
CA ASN A 80 -2.43 -36.42 -3.01
C ASN A 80 -3.68 -37.26 -3.25
N ASN A 81 -4.84 -36.73 -2.88
CA ASN A 81 -6.11 -37.40 -3.14
C ASN A 81 -6.55 -37.17 -4.60
N GLU A 82 -7.66 -37.81 -4.99
CA GLU A 82 -8.21 -37.70 -6.35
C GLU A 82 -9.34 -36.65 -6.45
N TYR A 83 -9.61 -35.91 -5.37
CA TYR A 83 -10.75 -35.00 -5.29
C TYR A 83 -10.44 -33.79 -4.43
N ASP A 84 -10.91 -32.61 -4.85
CA ASP A 84 -10.79 -31.38 -4.07
C ASP A 84 -12.10 -31.09 -3.33
N ASP A 85 -12.05 -30.90 -2.00
CA ASP A 85 -13.21 -30.48 -1.21
C ASP A 85 -12.91 -29.37 -0.19
N LEU A 86 -13.96 -28.68 0.27
CA LEU A 86 -13.83 -27.53 1.18
C LEU A 86 -13.52 -27.90 2.64
N TYR A 87 -13.45 -29.19 2.97
CA TYR A 87 -13.09 -29.70 4.30
C TYR A 87 -11.63 -30.13 4.40
N GLU A 88 -10.87 -29.99 3.32
CA GLU A 88 -9.46 -30.32 3.28
C GLU A 88 -8.57 -29.28 3.93
N SER A 89 -7.35 -29.70 4.27
CA SER A 89 -6.40 -28.85 5.00
C SER A 89 -6.04 -27.57 4.22
N TRP A 90 -5.99 -27.64 2.89
CA TRP A 90 -5.76 -26.47 2.05
C TRP A 90 -6.90 -25.43 2.14
N ALA A 91 -8.15 -25.86 2.32
CA ALA A 91 -9.32 -24.98 2.36
C ALA A 91 -9.57 -24.33 3.73
N LEU A 92 -9.06 -24.95 4.81
CA LEU A 92 -9.26 -24.48 6.19
C LEU A 92 -8.33 -23.32 6.59
N GLY A 93 -7.26 -23.10 5.82
CA GLY A 93 -6.25 -22.08 6.11
C GLY A 93 -5.17 -22.54 7.09
N PHE A 94 -4.23 -21.65 7.41
CA PHE A 94 -3.07 -21.95 8.23
C PHE A 94 -2.64 -20.79 9.14
N GLU A 95 -2.03 -21.13 10.28
CA GLU A 95 -1.41 -20.21 11.23
C GLU A 95 0.06 -20.58 11.40
N GLU A 96 0.95 -19.60 11.21
CA GLU A 96 2.38 -19.72 11.39
C GLU A 96 2.86 -18.71 12.44
N THR A 97 3.79 -19.09 13.31
CA THR A 97 4.38 -18.19 14.29
C THR A 97 5.87 -18.02 13.99
N TRP A 98 6.31 -16.78 13.84
CA TRP A 98 7.71 -16.41 13.63
C TRP A 98 8.16 -15.44 14.72
N GLU A 99 9.45 -15.06 14.70
CA GLU A 99 10.04 -14.16 15.70
C GLU A 99 9.35 -12.79 15.75
N GLU A 100 8.91 -12.28 14.59
CA GLU A 100 8.24 -10.97 14.48
C GLU A 100 6.75 -11.02 14.83
N GLY A 101 6.14 -12.21 15.00
CA GLY A 101 4.74 -12.35 15.38
C GLY A 101 4.02 -13.55 14.81
N LYS A 102 2.68 -13.50 14.84
CA LYS A 102 1.80 -14.54 14.33
C LYS A 102 1.20 -14.13 12.99
N TYR A 103 1.27 -15.04 12.03
CA TYR A 103 0.75 -14.87 10.68
C TYR A 103 -0.36 -15.89 10.45
N ARG A 104 -1.51 -15.43 9.99
CA ARG A 104 -2.69 -16.28 9.84
C ARG A 104 -3.34 -16.00 8.50
N VAL A 105 -3.65 -17.06 7.78
CA VAL A 105 -4.38 -17.04 6.52
C VAL A 105 -5.61 -17.92 6.72
N TYR A 106 -6.77 -17.30 6.92
CA TYR A 106 -8.05 -18.00 7.02
C TYR A 106 -9.17 -17.15 6.44
N TYR A 107 -10.24 -17.81 6.03
CA TYR A 107 -11.46 -17.14 5.62
C TYR A 107 -12.12 -16.46 6.82
N GLU A 108 -12.06 -15.13 6.90
CA GLU A 108 -12.82 -14.35 7.88
C GLU A 108 -14.03 -13.70 7.20
N GLU A 109 -15.23 -14.25 7.42
CA GLU A 109 -16.48 -13.60 7.02
C GLU A 109 -16.87 -12.56 8.07
N LYS A 110 -16.21 -11.40 8.04
CA LYS A 110 -16.67 -10.22 8.79
C LYS A 110 -17.76 -9.51 8.00
N GLU A 111 -18.87 -9.20 8.68
CA GLU A 111 -20.09 -8.58 8.11
C GLU A 111 -19.85 -7.26 7.34
N GLU A 112 -18.72 -6.56 7.52
CA GLU A 112 -18.45 -5.25 6.90
C GLU A 112 -17.26 -5.20 5.92
N SER A 113 -16.37 -6.19 5.89
CA SER A 113 -15.22 -6.22 4.98
C SER A 113 -14.90 -7.65 4.58
N LYS A 114 -15.37 -8.06 3.39
CA LYS A 114 -15.14 -9.39 2.84
C LYS A 114 -13.73 -9.50 2.24
N GLU A 115 -12.69 -9.36 3.05
CA GLU A 115 -11.35 -9.75 2.60
C GLU A 115 -11.21 -11.26 2.76
N ARG A 116 -11.43 -11.96 1.65
CA ARG A 116 -11.26 -13.42 1.57
C ARG A 116 -9.76 -13.69 1.45
N LEU A 117 -9.14 -14.17 2.53
CA LEU A 117 -7.74 -14.61 2.55
C LEU A 117 -7.72 -16.13 2.71
N GLY A 118 -6.99 -16.84 1.85
CA GLY A 118 -7.04 -18.30 1.81
C GLY A 118 -6.66 -18.87 0.46
N ILE A 119 -6.63 -20.19 0.40
CA ILE A 119 -6.61 -20.94 -0.85
C ILE A 119 -8.06 -21.15 -1.25
N PHE A 120 -8.40 -20.83 -2.50
CA PHE A 120 -9.76 -20.95 -3.01
C PHE A 120 -9.76 -21.74 -4.30
N ASP A 121 -10.72 -22.63 -4.43
CA ASP A 121 -11.02 -23.26 -5.70
C ASP A 121 -11.67 -22.23 -6.66
N GLU A 122 -10.93 -21.83 -7.69
CA GLU A 122 -11.43 -20.98 -8.76
C GLU A 122 -12.33 -21.75 -9.75
N ALA A 123 -12.23 -23.09 -9.82
CA ALA A 123 -13.08 -23.92 -10.67
C ALA A 123 -14.52 -24.02 -10.16
N ALA A 124 -14.75 -23.78 -8.86
CA ALA A 124 -16.08 -23.60 -8.29
C ALA A 124 -16.84 -22.36 -8.82
N LYS A 125 -16.18 -21.48 -9.59
CA LYS A 125 -16.79 -20.28 -10.18
C LYS A 125 -17.13 -20.47 -11.66
N ILE A 126 -18.08 -19.69 -12.16
CA ILE A 126 -18.40 -19.66 -13.60
C ILE A 126 -17.20 -19.06 -14.36
N ASN A 127 -16.61 -19.85 -15.26
CA ASN A 127 -15.54 -19.39 -16.13
C ASN A 127 -16.08 -18.52 -17.28
N ILE A 128 -15.87 -17.21 -17.17
CA ILE A 128 -16.34 -16.20 -18.15
C ILE A 128 -15.69 -16.35 -19.54
N ASN A 129 -14.49 -16.94 -19.60
CA ASN A 129 -13.78 -17.13 -20.87
C ASN A 129 -14.49 -18.21 -21.71
N THR A 130 -15.09 -19.22 -21.09
CA THR A 130 -15.73 -20.36 -21.78
C THR A 130 -17.25 -20.31 -21.84
N ALA A 131 -17.91 -19.59 -20.93
CA ALA A 131 -19.38 -19.58 -20.81
C ALA A 131 -20.09 -19.17 -22.12
N GLY A 132 -21.06 -19.96 -22.59
CA GLY A 132 -21.87 -19.63 -23.76
C GLY A 132 -21.15 -19.73 -25.12
N ILE A 133 -20.08 -20.54 -25.23
CA ILE A 133 -19.39 -20.81 -26.51
C ILE A 133 -20.15 -21.84 -27.37
N ASN A 134 -20.90 -22.78 -26.76
CA ASN A 134 -21.55 -23.88 -27.46
C ASN A 134 -23.09 -23.82 -27.37
N THR A 135 -23.77 -24.61 -28.21
CA THR A 135 -25.24 -24.76 -28.19
C THR A 135 -25.70 -25.44 -26.91
N TYR A 136 -26.62 -24.77 -26.20
CA TYR A 136 -27.18 -25.15 -24.92
C TYR A 136 -27.98 -26.45 -25.06
N ASN A 137 -27.41 -27.58 -24.61
CA ASN A 137 -28.15 -28.84 -24.58
C ASN A 137 -28.45 -29.22 -23.13
N ASP A 138 -27.42 -29.47 -22.30
CA ASP A 138 -27.67 -30.12 -21.00
C ASP A 138 -27.16 -29.34 -19.77
N GLY A 139 -26.23 -28.39 -19.93
CA GLY A 139 -25.79 -27.50 -18.83
C GLY A 139 -24.86 -28.18 -17.81
N TRP A 140 -24.20 -29.27 -18.21
CA TRP A 140 -23.32 -30.07 -17.36
C TRP A 140 -21.91 -29.49 -17.31
N THR A 141 -21.62 -28.55 -18.20
CA THR A 141 -20.29 -27.98 -18.36
C THR A 141 -20.30 -26.46 -18.38
N PRO A 142 -19.21 -25.81 -17.94
CA PRO A 142 -19.17 -24.34 -17.84
C PRO A 142 -19.43 -23.61 -19.16
N TYR A 143 -19.15 -24.24 -20.31
CA TYR A 143 -19.34 -23.64 -21.63
C TYR A 143 -20.78 -23.63 -22.13
N GLU A 144 -21.67 -24.38 -21.48
CA GLU A 144 -23.11 -24.43 -21.79
C GLU A 144 -23.92 -23.39 -21.00
N ILE A 145 -23.31 -22.71 -20.04
CA ILE A 145 -23.98 -21.66 -19.25
C ILE A 145 -23.97 -20.35 -20.03
N SER A 146 -25.16 -19.84 -20.38
CA SER A 146 -25.28 -18.50 -20.97
C SER A 146 -25.19 -17.41 -19.91
N LEU A 147 -24.22 -16.50 -20.05
CA LEU A 147 -24.12 -15.32 -19.17
C LEU A 147 -25.34 -14.39 -19.27
N SER A 148 -26.00 -14.33 -20.43
CA SER A 148 -27.21 -13.53 -20.62
C SER A 148 -28.46 -14.14 -19.97
N ALA A 149 -28.43 -15.44 -19.67
CA ALA A 149 -29.52 -16.14 -18.99
C ALA A 149 -29.44 -16.02 -17.45
N ILE A 150 -28.34 -15.51 -16.89
CA ILE A 150 -28.17 -15.34 -15.45
C ILE A 150 -28.95 -14.12 -14.97
N GLU A 151 -30.08 -14.36 -14.30
CA GLU A 151 -31.03 -13.33 -13.86
C GLU A 151 -30.37 -12.22 -13.01
N VAL A 152 -29.48 -12.61 -12.09
CA VAL A 152 -28.79 -11.66 -11.21
C VAL A 152 -27.88 -10.72 -12.01
N LEU A 153 -27.20 -11.23 -13.04
CA LEU A 153 -26.36 -10.41 -13.92
C LEU A 153 -27.22 -9.49 -14.78
N ASN A 154 -28.32 -9.98 -15.34
CA ASN A 154 -29.25 -9.18 -16.14
C ASN A 154 -29.94 -8.06 -15.34
N LYS A 155 -30.13 -8.25 -14.03
CA LYS A 155 -30.65 -7.22 -13.12
C LYS A 155 -29.61 -6.16 -12.75
N LYS A 156 -28.32 -6.50 -12.74
CA LYS A 156 -27.22 -5.61 -12.29
C LYS A 156 -26.45 -4.96 -13.44
N LEU A 157 -26.41 -5.59 -14.60
CA LEU A 157 -25.60 -5.19 -15.76
C LEU A 157 -26.53 -4.96 -16.94
N SER A 158 -26.27 -3.89 -17.71
CA SER A 158 -26.97 -3.65 -18.97
C SER A 158 -26.67 -4.77 -19.98
N SER A 159 -27.64 -5.05 -20.86
CA SER A 159 -27.48 -5.98 -22.00
C SER A 159 -26.23 -5.66 -22.83
N ASP A 160 -25.87 -4.38 -22.96
CA ASP A 160 -24.70 -3.97 -23.73
C ASP A 160 -23.37 -4.33 -23.04
N VAL A 161 -23.34 -4.32 -21.69
CA VAL A 161 -22.16 -4.74 -20.92
C VAL A 161 -21.99 -6.26 -21.02
N ILE A 162 -23.09 -7.01 -20.94
CA ILE A 162 -23.06 -8.47 -21.12
C ILE A 162 -22.57 -8.83 -22.53
N LYS A 163 -23.05 -8.12 -23.56
CA LYS A 163 -22.55 -8.28 -24.93
C LYS A 163 -21.07 -7.91 -25.04
N ALA A 164 -20.63 -6.82 -24.42
CA ALA A 164 -19.23 -6.42 -24.43
C ALA A 164 -18.33 -7.49 -23.78
N ILE A 165 -18.74 -8.08 -22.66
CA ILE A 165 -18.01 -9.20 -22.02
C ILE A 165 -17.91 -10.37 -23.00
N ILE A 166 -19.00 -10.75 -23.67
CA ILE A 166 -19.00 -11.87 -24.62
C ILE A 166 -18.09 -11.60 -25.83
N VAL A 167 -18.08 -10.37 -26.33
CA VAL A 167 -17.33 -9.96 -27.53
C VAL A 167 -15.84 -9.75 -27.26
N TYR A 168 -15.47 -9.21 -26.10
CA TYR A 168 -14.10 -8.76 -25.79
C TYR A 168 -13.37 -9.58 -24.73
N ARG A 169 -13.87 -10.77 -24.37
CA ARG A 169 -13.20 -11.67 -23.40
C ARG A 169 -11.89 -12.30 -23.90
N TYR A 170 -11.37 -11.86 -25.05
CA TYR A 170 -10.11 -12.30 -25.65
C TYR A 170 -9.32 -11.10 -26.17
#